data_AF-A0A9X7GSF9-F1
#
_entry.id   AF-A0A9X7GSF9-F1
#
_cell.length_a   1.000
_cell.length_b   1.000
_cell.length_c   1.000
_cell.angle_alpha   90.00
_cell.angle_beta   90.00
_cell.angle_gamma   90.00
#
_symmetry.space_group_name_H-M   'P 1'
#
loop_
_entity.id
_entity.type
_entity.pdbx_description
1 polymer ?
#
loop_
_entity_poly.entity_id
_entity_poly.type
_entity_poly.pdbx_seq_one_letter_code
_entity_poly.pdbx_strand_id
1 'polypeptide(L)' 'MSLYEQISNDLLAGFYVEIKKNIQKGIFSEAMYHEIVLIREVVEKRNLSERDLEKLYEEQIKL' A
#
# COMPACT_ATOMS: atom_id res chain seq x y z
N MET A 1 10.80 13.05 5.91
CA MET A 1 10.36 11.65 5.96
C MET A 1 8.91 11.62 5.52
N SER A 2 8.57 10.76 4.57
CA SER A 2 7.16 10.59 4.17
C SER A 2 6.38 9.90 5.29
N LEU A 3 5.04 10.02 5.30
CA LEU A 3 4.19 9.25 6.23
C LEU A 3 4.45 7.75 6.09
N TYR A 4 4.59 7.27 4.85
CA TYR A 4 4.79 5.86 4.53
C TYR A 4 6.10 5.31 5.12
N GLU A 5 7.16 6.12 5.21
CA GLU A 5 8.40 5.70 5.86
C GLU A 5 8.24 5.43 7.36
N GLN A 6 7.25 6.06 8.00
CA GLN A 6 7.07 6.06 9.46
C GLN A 6 6.06 5.03 9.97
N ILE A 7 5.15 4.55 9.11
CA ILE A 7 4.10 3.60 9.50
C ILE A 7 4.56 2.14 9.40
N SER A 8 3.90 1.24 10.13
CA SER A 8 4.17 -0.21 10.06
C SER A 8 3.91 -0.80 8.67
N ASN A 9 4.48 -1.98 8.40
CA ASN A 9 4.18 -2.70 7.16
C ASN A 9 2.70 -3.06 7.04
N ASP A 10 2.04 -3.31 8.17
CA ASP A 10 0.62 -3.62 8.21
C ASP A 10 -0.25 -2.46 7.75
N LEU A 11 0.03 -1.25 8.26
CA LEU A 11 -0.66 -0.04 7.84
C LEU A 11 -0.34 0.29 6.39
N LEU A 12 0.92 0.14 5.97
CA LEU A 12 1.35 0.36 4.59
C LEU A 12 0.61 -0.57 3.62
N ALA A 13 0.44 -1.84 4.00
CA ALA A 13 -0.33 -2.83 3.26
C ALA A 13 -1.81 -2.44 3.14
N GLY A 14 -2.43 -1.98 4.23
CA GLY A 14 -3.79 -1.46 4.24
C GLY A 14 -4.00 -0.31 3.26
N PHE A 15 -3.12 0.70 3.29
CA PHE A 15 -3.19 1.81 2.34
C PHE A 15 -3.06 1.34 0.89
N TYR A 16 -2.05 0.51 0.59
CA TYR A 16 -1.80 0.02 -0.75
C TYR A 16 -3.00 -0.71 -1.35
N VAL A 17 -3.57 -1.64 -0.58
CA VAL A 17 -4.69 -2.47 -1.06
C VAL A 17 -5.97 -1.64 -1.20
N GLU A 18 -6.30 -0.76 -0.27
CA GLU A 18 -7.52 0.06 -0.38
C GLU A 18 -7.43 1.07 -1.54
N ILE A 19 -6.25 1.66 -1.79
CA ILE A 19 -6.04 2.51 -2.97
C ILE A 19 -6.27 1.69 -4.25
N LYS A 20 -5.70 0.48 -4.37
CA LYS A 20 -5.91 -0.40 -5.52
C LYS A 20 -7.38 -0.79 -5.70
N LYS A 21 -8.07 -1.14 -4.62
CA LYS A 21 -9.51 -1.47 -4.65
C LYS A 21 -10.35 -0.30 -5.15
N ASN A 22 -10.05 0.92 -4.71
CA ASN A 22 -10.77 2.12 -5.16
C ASN A 22 -10.53 2.38 -6.65
N ILE A 23 -9.30 2.26 -7.14
CA ILE A 23 -8.99 2.34 -8.57
C ILE A 23 -9.77 1.28 -9.37
N GLN A 24 -9.78 0.02 -8.90
CA GLN A 24 -10.54 -1.07 -9.54
C GLN A 24 -12.06 -0.80 -9.59
N LYS A 25 -12.60 -0.11 -8.57
CA LYS A 25 -14.01 0.30 -8.52
C LYS A 25 -14.33 1.52 -9.40
N GLY A 26 -13.35 2.07 -10.11
CA GLY A 26 -13.51 3.30 -10.90
C GLY A 26 -13.48 4.58 -10.06
N ILE A 27 -13.14 4.50 -8.78
CA ILE A 27 -12.94 5.63 -7.88
C ILE A 27 -11.44 5.95 -7.92
N PHE A 28 -10.99 6.62 -8.99
CA PHE A 28 -9.59 7.01 -9.15
C PHE A 28 -9.43 8.52 -9.22
N SER A 29 -8.37 9.02 -8.61
CA SER A 29 -7.84 10.36 -8.83
C SER A 29 -6.36 10.27 -9.19
N GLU A 30 -5.83 11.28 -9.88
CA GLU A 30 -4.40 11.36 -10.21
C GLU A 30 -3.51 11.21 -8.97
N ALA A 31 -3.94 11.78 -7.84
CA ALA A 31 -3.27 11.66 -6.55
C ALA A 31 -3.08 10.19 -6.12
N MET A 32 -4.04 9.29 -6.37
CA MET A 32 -3.94 7.89 -5.96
C MET A 32 -2.82 7.14 -6.67
N TYR A 33 -2.52 7.48 -7.93
CA TYR A 33 -1.38 6.91 -8.64
C TYR A 33 -0.06 7.42 -8.07
N HIS A 34 -0.01 8.69 -7.66
CA HIS A 34 1.15 9.23 -6.95
C HIS A 34 1.36 8.53 -5.60
N GLU A 35 0.30 8.29 -4.82
CA GLU A 35 0.39 7.55 -3.56
C GLU A 35 0.94 6.13 -3.78
N ILE A 36 0.51 5.42 -4.83
CA ILE A 36 1.06 4.09 -5.16
C ILE A 36 2.57 4.16 -5.42
N VAL A 37 3.05 5.18 -6.14
CA VAL A 37 4.49 5.36 -6.40
C VAL A 37 5.25 5.58 -5.10
N LEU A 38 4.75 6.45 -4.22
CA LEU A 38 5.38 6.70 -2.91
C LEU A 38 5.42 5.46 -2.03
N ILE A 39 4.35 4.65 -2.04
CA ILE A 39 4.31 3.38 -1.32
C ILE A 39 5.35 2.41 -1.89
N ARG A 40 5.46 2.28 -3.23
CA ARG A 40 6.44 1.41 -3.89
C ARG A 40 7.87 1.73 -3.50
N GLU A 41 8.23 3.01 -3.49
CA GLU A 41 9.57 3.44 -3.06
C GLU A 41 9.89 3.01 -1.62
N VAL A 42 8.92 3.09 -0.72
CA VAL A 42 9.09 2.65 0.67
C VAL A 42 9.16 1.13 0.78
N VAL A 43 8.35 0.41 0.01
CA VAL A 43 8.33 -1.06 -0.06
C VAL A 43 9.69 -1.58 -0.51
N GLU A 44 10.26 -1.00 -1.58
CA GLU A 44 11.60 -1.33 -2.07
C GLU A 44 12.68 -1.06 -1.02
N LYS A 45 12.66 0.10 -0.36
CA LYS A 45 13.58 0.43 0.75
C LYS A 45 13.51 -0.56 1.91
N ARG A 46 12.35 -1.19 2.12
CA ARG A 46 12.11 -2.20 3.17
C ARG A 46 12.45 -3.63 2.72
N ASN A 47 12.97 -3.81 1.50
CA ASN A 47 13.20 -5.12 0.89
C ASN A 47 11.92 -5.98 0.82
N LEU A 48 10.78 -5.33 0.58
CA LEU A 48 9.49 -5.99 0.39
C LEU A 48 9.07 -5.85 -1.08
N SER A 49 8.09 -6.66 -1.48
CA SER A 49 7.39 -6.55 -2.74
C SER A 49 5.92 -6.13 -2.54
N GLU A 50 5.25 -5.71 -3.61
CA GLU A 50 3.80 -5.47 -3.57
C GLU A 50 3.01 -6.71 -3.14
N ARG A 51 3.49 -7.91 -3.51
CA ARG A 51 2.87 -9.18 -3.13
C ARG A 51 2.99 -9.43 -1.62
N ASP A 52 4.06 -8.97 -1.00
CA ASP A 52 4.20 -9.05 0.46
C ASP A 52 3.18 -8.14 1.15
N LEU A 53 2.93 -6.95 0.61
CA LEU A 53 1.85 -6.08 1.12
C LEU A 53 0.48 -6.74 0.97
N GLU A 54 0.17 -7.34 -0.19
CA GLU A 54 -1.10 -8.05 -0.39
C GLU A 54 -1.26 -9.20 0.62
N LYS A 55 -0.19 -9.96 0.87
CA LYS A 55 -0.19 -11.05 1.85
C LYS A 55 -0.39 -10.54 3.29
N LEU A 56 0.33 -9.49 3.70
CA LEU A 56 0.18 -8.88 5.03
C LEU A 56 -1.25 -8.40 5.26
N TYR A 57 -1.87 -7.80 4.24
CA TYR A 57 -3.25 -7.36 4.30
C TYR A 57 -4.24 -8.53 4.42
N GLU A 58 -4.03 -9.62 3.66
CA GLU A 58 -4.85 -10.84 3.79
C GLU A 58 -4.75 -11.48 5.18
N GLU A 59 -3.56 -11.47 5.79
CA GLU A 59 -3.33 -11.99 7.13
C GLU A 59 -4.08 -11.15 8.18
N GLN A 60 -4.16 -9.83 8.00
CA GLN A 60 -4.94 -8.94 8.89
C GLN A 60 -6.45 -9.18 8.83
N ILE A 61 -7.02 -9.45 7.64
CA ILE A 61 -8.48 -9.70 7.51
C ILE A 61 -8.90 -11.04 8.11
N LYS A 62 -7.98 -12.01 8.18
CA LYS A 62 -8.28 -13.35 8.71
C LYS A 62 -8.28 -13.40 10.24
N LEU A 63 -7.82 -12.34 10.92
CA LEU A 63 -7.86 -12.16 12.38
C LEU A 63 -9.20 -11.57 12.82
#